data_AF-A0A1I2E9Y2-F1
#
_entry.id   AF-A0A1I2E9Y2-F1
#
_cell.length_a   1.000
_cell.length_b   1.000
_cell.length_c   1.000
_cell.angle_alpha   90.00
_cell.angle_beta   90.00
_cell.angle_gamma   90.00
#
_symmetry.space_group_name_H-M   'P 1'
#
loop_
_entity.id
_entity.type
_entity.pdbx_description
1 polymer ?
#
loop_
_entity_poly.entity_id
_entity_poly.type
_entity_poly.pdbx_seq_one_letter_code
_entity_poly.pdbx_strand_id
1 'polypeptide(L)'
;MRTSPLSAIALSCLLACGDDGASQTVGVSMSASDTNMTDPSPTSTSAGPTSATSEDTGTAGESESGTPTTTTPTTSTSTSTSTTEPETSTSTSTGTTDPIDTTTTTTDTTTTSTSTTTTSETGETTTDSTTGEPEPCACPDIEVPLDDGIFVLSDDAELWKYFPETNSFTMLGAIGCGMTNTFSMAVDRLGYAWVQFNGTGELRKVDVTNVADCSDPGFVPGQNGVTNFGMAFVSNSDSDKCDRIYGNTYSGFGGYSEGPNAGDFITIDPNDLALSKLGKTNFDGAELTGTGDGRAFIFGGQFPSKLVEADKDTGAALDVLPLNGLEINNGAFAFAFFAGDFYFFTDSDNDLFNSEVTHLDYDDSDMNGVQDLTVLTENAPLLVVGAGVSTCAPVLPM
;
A
#
# COMPACT_ATOMS: atom_id res chain seq x y z
N MET A 1 19.72 -8.04 64.43
CA MET A 1 18.25 -8.17 64.52
C MET A 1 17.72 -7.87 63.12
N ARG A 2 17.32 -8.92 62.38
CA ARG A 2 15.92 -9.23 61.99
C ARG A 2 15.32 -8.12 61.11
N THR A 3 14.82 -8.30 59.89
CA THR A 3 14.47 -9.46 59.04
C THR A 3 14.03 -8.92 57.67
N SER A 4 14.42 -9.57 56.56
CA SER A 4 13.65 -9.59 55.28
C SER A 4 12.56 -10.69 55.37
N PRO A 5 11.52 -10.74 54.51
CA PRO A 5 11.62 -11.28 53.12
C PRO A 5 10.69 -10.55 52.10
N LEU A 6 10.84 -10.52 50.76
CA LEU A 6 10.97 -11.53 49.68
C LEU A 6 9.77 -12.50 49.54
N SER A 7 8.93 -12.28 48.52
CA SER A 7 7.85 -13.16 48.04
C SER A 7 7.85 -13.04 46.50
N ALA A 8 8.34 -13.99 45.69
CA ALA A 8 7.91 -15.37 45.38
C ALA A 8 6.99 -15.44 44.14
N ILE A 9 7.56 -16.06 43.10
CA ILE A 9 7.04 -16.42 41.77
C ILE A 9 6.07 -17.61 41.89
N ALA A 10 5.01 -17.62 41.08
CA ALA A 10 4.15 -18.79 40.88
C ALA A 10 4.22 -19.26 39.41
N LEU A 11 4.73 -20.48 39.23
CA LEU A 11 4.78 -21.24 37.97
C LEU A 11 3.81 -22.42 38.13
N SER A 12 2.82 -22.53 37.23
CA SER A 12 1.81 -23.59 37.26
C SER A 12 2.12 -24.63 36.19
N CYS A 13 2.59 -25.82 36.60
CA CYS A 13 2.59 -27.02 35.77
C CYS A 13 1.31 -27.82 36.04
N LEU A 14 0.57 -28.18 34.99
CA LEU A 14 -0.39 -29.30 35.03
C LEU A 14 0.18 -30.48 34.25
N LEU A 15 0.41 -31.57 34.97
CA LEU A 15 0.61 -32.94 34.48
C LEU A 15 -0.62 -33.74 34.92
N ALA A 16 -1.28 -34.42 33.99
CA ALA A 16 -2.25 -35.45 34.31
C ALA A 16 -2.01 -36.68 33.41
N CYS A 17 -1.71 -37.79 34.07
CA CYS A 17 -1.62 -39.13 33.51
C CYS A 17 -3.03 -39.71 33.28
N GLY A 18 -3.18 -40.53 32.23
CA GLY A 18 -4.35 -41.37 32.00
C GLY A 18 -3.95 -42.59 31.17
N ASP A 19 -4.22 -43.76 31.74
CA ASP A 19 -3.64 -45.09 31.51
C ASP A 19 -4.32 -45.90 30.38
N ASP A 20 -3.62 -46.97 30.00
CA ASP A 20 -3.83 -47.87 28.87
C ASP A 20 -5.11 -48.73 28.91
N GLY A 21 -5.63 -49.03 27.72
CA GLY A 21 -6.70 -50.01 27.50
C GLY A 21 -6.66 -50.59 26.08
N ALA A 22 -5.83 -51.61 25.88
CA ALA A 22 -5.77 -52.41 24.65
C ALA A 22 -7.04 -53.27 24.46
N SER A 23 -7.47 -53.50 23.20
CA SER A 23 -7.76 -54.85 22.67
C SER A 23 -8.43 -54.84 21.27
N GLN A 24 -7.76 -55.55 20.35
CA GLN A 24 -8.29 -56.42 19.28
C GLN A 24 -8.82 -55.86 17.95
N THR A 25 -7.92 -56.00 16.96
CA THR A 25 -8.10 -56.52 15.59
C THR A 25 -9.42 -57.20 15.23
N VAL A 26 -10.05 -56.75 14.14
CA VAL A 26 -10.69 -57.61 13.13
C VAL A 26 -10.42 -57.02 11.75
N GLY A 27 -9.71 -57.77 10.90
CA GLY A 27 -9.61 -57.50 9.47
C GLY A 27 -10.78 -58.15 8.74
N VAL A 28 -11.33 -57.44 7.74
CA VAL A 28 -12.11 -58.05 6.65
C VAL A 28 -11.75 -57.32 5.35
N SER A 29 -11.19 -58.08 4.43
CA SER A 29 -11.10 -57.78 2.99
C SER A 29 -12.43 -58.10 2.29
N MET A 30 -12.74 -57.38 1.21
CA MET A 30 -13.45 -57.76 -0.04
C MET A 30 -14.24 -56.54 -0.55
N SER A 31 -13.82 -55.93 -1.67
CA SER A 31 -14.15 -56.27 -3.07
C SER A 31 -15.50 -55.73 -3.54
N ALA A 32 -15.41 -54.76 -4.47
CA ALA A 32 -16.21 -54.49 -5.66
C ALA A 32 -17.70 -54.85 -5.70
N SER A 33 -18.51 -53.85 -6.04
CA SER A 33 -19.60 -54.00 -7.02
C SER A 33 -20.07 -52.65 -7.56
N ASP A 34 -20.14 -52.59 -8.89
CA ASP A 34 -20.79 -51.59 -9.73
C ASP A 34 -22.19 -51.17 -9.27
N THR A 35 -22.56 -49.91 -9.52
CA THR A 35 -23.84 -49.55 -10.18
C THR A 35 -23.82 -48.10 -10.69
N ASN A 36 -23.57 -47.96 -11.99
CA ASN A 36 -24.37 -47.24 -12.98
C ASN A 36 -25.62 -46.48 -12.46
N MET A 37 -25.71 -45.15 -12.65
CA MET A 37 -26.97 -44.41 -12.91
C MET A 37 -26.71 -43.04 -13.59
N THR A 38 -26.99 -43.03 -14.89
CA THR A 38 -27.62 -42.01 -15.74
C THR A 38 -27.87 -40.57 -15.24
N ASP A 39 -27.32 -39.65 -16.05
CA ASP A 39 -27.75 -38.28 -16.41
C ASP A 39 -29.27 -38.11 -16.64
N PRO A 40 -29.85 -36.93 -16.33
CA PRO A 40 -30.52 -36.21 -17.42
C PRO A 40 -30.35 -34.68 -17.42
N SER A 41 -29.95 -34.20 -18.61
CA SER A 41 -30.16 -32.86 -19.17
C SER A 41 -31.63 -32.36 -19.07
N PRO A 42 -31.88 -31.05 -18.86
CA PRO A 42 -33.20 -30.46 -19.09
C PRO A 42 -33.31 -29.76 -20.45
N THR A 43 -34.41 -30.07 -21.13
CA THR A 43 -34.84 -29.61 -22.45
C THR A 43 -35.57 -28.26 -22.36
N SER A 44 -35.20 -27.32 -23.23
CA SER A 44 -35.93 -26.08 -23.49
C SER A 44 -37.20 -26.34 -24.31
N THR A 45 -38.35 -25.80 -23.88
CA THR A 45 -39.60 -25.83 -24.67
C THR A 45 -40.07 -24.41 -24.99
N SER A 46 -40.36 -24.21 -26.26
CA SER A 46 -40.85 -23.00 -26.92
C SER A 46 -42.38 -22.93 -26.90
N ALA A 47 -42.95 -21.71 -26.77
CA ALA A 47 -44.18 -21.29 -27.44
C ALA A 47 -44.33 -19.75 -27.39
N GLY A 48 -44.35 -19.09 -28.56
CA GLY A 48 -44.95 -17.75 -28.76
C GLY A 48 -46.47 -17.85 -28.99
N PRO A 49 -47.15 -16.92 -29.71
CA PRO A 49 -46.72 -15.62 -30.25
C PRO A 49 -47.75 -14.46 -30.07
N THR A 50 -47.36 -13.21 -30.31
CA THR A 50 -48.29 -12.19 -30.87
C THR A 50 -47.56 -11.09 -31.65
N SER A 51 -48.26 -10.56 -32.64
CA SER A 51 -47.81 -9.82 -33.83
C SER A 51 -48.17 -8.33 -33.77
N ALA A 52 -47.38 -7.46 -34.42
CA ALA A 52 -47.76 -6.17 -35.07
C ALA A 52 -46.48 -5.40 -35.51
N THR A 53 -46.08 -5.33 -36.80
CA THR A 53 -46.41 -4.44 -37.95
C THR A 53 -45.51 -3.21 -38.16
N SER A 54 -45.07 -3.06 -39.44
CA SER A 54 -44.65 -1.84 -40.19
C SER A 54 -43.28 -1.20 -39.80
N GLU A 55 -42.39 -0.70 -40.68
CA GLU A 55 -42.33 -0.31 -42.11
C GLU A 55 -40.82 -0.30 -42.51
N ASP A 56 -40.38 -0.96 -43.58
CA ASP A 56 -40.10 -0.44 -44.95
C ASP A 56 -39.24 0.85 -45.07
N THR A 57 -38.01 0.72 -45.59
CA THR A 57 -37.53 1.43 -46.79
C THR A 57 -36.16 0.86 -47.22
N GLY A 58 -36.12 0.29 -48.44
CA GLY A 58 -34.91 -0.10 -49.17
C GLY A 58 -34.13 1.10 -49.74
N THR A 59 -33.17 1.02 -50.67
CA THR A 59 -32.42 0.00 -51.42
C THR A 59 -31.50 0.82 -52.33
N ALA A 60 -30.21 0.46 -52.48
CA ALA A 60 -29.36 0.64 -53.68
C ALA A 60 -27.96 0.10 -53.31
N GLY A 61 -27.22 -0.67 -54.10
CA GLY A 61 -27.25 -0.86 -55.54
C GLY A 61 -25.82 -0.69 -56.07
N GLU A 62 -25.18 -1.83 -56.34
CA GLU A 62 -24.04 -2.15 -57.24
C GLU A 62 -23.26 -1.00 -57.93
N SER A 63 -21.92 -1.08 -57.95
CA SER A 63 -21.16 -1.75 -59.04
C SER A 63 -19.69 -1.27 -59.17
N GLU A 64 -18.80 -2.25 -59.37
CA GLU A 64 -17.63 -2.31 -60.26
C GLU A 64 -16.37 -1.40 -60.17
N SER A 65 -15.24 -2.13 -60.11
CA SER A 65 -14.05 -2.05 -60.99
C SER A 65 -12.78 -1.32 -60.51
N GLY A 66 -11.66 -2.05 -60.53
CA GLY A 66 -10.37 -1.48 -60.96
C GLY A 66 -9.12 -1.85 -60.16
N THR A 67 -8.57 -3.05 -60.34
CA THR A 67 -7.14 -3.36 -60.12
C THR A 67 -6.32 -2.74 -61.28
N PRO A 68 -5.05 -2.32 -61.09
CA PRO A 68 -3.99 -3.25 -61.45
C PRO A 68 -2.76 -3.27 -60.51
N THR A 69 -2.24 -4.48 -60.44
CA THR A 69 -0.93 -4.98 -60.06
C THR A 69 0.25 -4.10 -60.46
N THR A 70 1.28 -3.99 -59.61
CA THR A 70 2.67 -3.83 -60.08
C THR A 70 3.62 -4.62 -59.18
N THR A 71 4.43 -5.43 -59.87
CA THR A 71 5.43 -6.38 -59.39
C THR A 71 6.78 -5.73 -59.06
N THR A 72 7.52 -6.46 -58.21
CA THR A 72 8.87 -6.37 -57.63
C THR A 72 10.01 -5.79 -58.52
N PRO A 73 11.15 -5.36 -57.94
CA PRO A 73 12.21 -6.33 -57.63
C PRO A 73 13.01 -6.10 -56.33
N THR A 74 13.45 -7.24 -55.81
CA THR A 74 14.51 -7.47 -54.83
C THR A 74 15.83 -6.85 -55.28
N THR A 75 16.59 -6.23 -54.37
CA THR A 75 18.02 -5.99 -54.58
C THR A 75 18.77 -6.30 -53.28
N SER A 76 19.49 -7.42 -53.33
CA SER A 76 20.56 -7.80 -52.44
C SER A 76 21.75 -6.85 -52.63
N THR A 77 22.32 -6.36 -51.53
CA THR A 77 23.68 -5.82 -51.54
C THR A 77 24.40 -6.31 -50.29
N SER A 78 25.20 -7.35 -50.53
CA SER A 78 26.36 -7.72 -49.74
C SER A 78 27.42 -6.62 -49.81
N THR A 79 27.93 -6.16 -48.67
CA THR A 79 29.28 -5.57 -48.63
C THR A 79 29.94 -5.92 -47.31
N SER A 80 31.13 -6.50 -47.47
CA SER A 80 32.05 -7.03 -46.49
C SER A 80 33.06 -5.97 -46.02
N THR A 81 33.55 -6.16 -44.79
CA THR A 81 34.88 -5.74 -44.25
C THR A 81 35.19 -4.24 -44.14
N SER A 82 35.43 -3.76 -42.90
CA SER A 82 36.80 -3.48 -42.43
C SER A 82 36.87 -3.20 -40.94
N THR A 83 37.77 -3.93 -40.29
CA THR A 83 38.37 -3.73 -38.96
C THR A 83 38.90 -2.31 -38.78
N THR A 84 38.63 -1.66 -37.64
CA THR A 84 39.57 -0.68 -37.05
C THR A 84 39.36 -0.62 -35.54
N GLU A 85 40.34 -1.17 -34.83
CA GLU A 85 40.61 -1.02 -33.41
C GLU A 85 41.12 0.42 -33.15
N PRO A 86 40.84 1.03 -31.98
CA PRO A 86 41.86 1.86 -31.37
C PRO A 86 42.10 1.51 -29.90
N GLU A 87 43.33 1.06 -29.68
CA GLU A 87 44.25 1.32 -28.58
C GLU A 87 43.71 2.00 -27.30
N THR A 88 43.79 1.20 -26.24
CA THR A 88 44.33 1.49 -24.91
C THR A 88 44.92 2.89 -24.66
N SER A 89 44.39 3.58 -23.65
CA SER A 89 45.16 4.55 -22.87
C SER A 89 44.89 4.36 -21.37
N THR A 90 45.86 3.74 -20.72
CA THR A 90 46.00 3.58 -19.27
C THR A 90 46.50 4.91 -18.68
N SER A 91 45.78 5.50 -17.75
CA SER A 91 46.31 6.57 -16.88
C SER A 91 46.33 6.11 -15.42
N THR A 92 47.51 5.67 -15.03
CA THR A 92 47.93 5.47 -13.64
C THR A 92 48.15 6.83 -13.00
N SER A 93 47.50 7.10 -11.86
CA SER A 93 47.88 8.19 -10.96
C SER A 93 48.09 7.63 -9.55
N THR A 94 49.34 7.63 -9.13
CA THR A 94 49.85 7.33 -7.79
C THR A 94 50.35 8.61 -7.11
N GLY A 95 50.00 8.79 -5.84
CA GLY A 95 50.53 9.78 -4.89
C GLY A 95 49.55 9.92 -3.71
N THR A 96 49.66 9.22 -2.57
CA THR A 96 50.66 9.21 -1.45
C THR A 96 50.62 10.45 -0.55
N THR A 97 50.26 10.21 0.73
CA THR A 97 50.56 10.94 2.01
C THR A 97 50.02 12.37 2.17
N ASP A 98 49.36 12.79 3.27
CA ASP A 98 49.62 12.58 4.71
C ASP A 98 48.37 12.85 5.60
N PRO A 99 48.40 12.48 6.91
CA PRO A 99 47.29 12.62 7.85
C PRO A 99 47.36 13.95 8.64
N ILE A 100 46.20 14.51 8.99
CA ILE A 100 46.09 15.55 10.04
C ILE A 100 45.04 15.12 11.06
N ASP A 101 45.58 14.83 12.24
CA ASP A 101 44.95 14.71 13.55
C ASP A 101 44.73 16.13 14.11
N THR A 102 43.53 16.44 14.59
CA THR A 102 43.34 17.43 15.68
C THR A 102 42.03 17.20 16.44
N THR A 103 42.16 16.50 17.57
CA THR A 103 41.54 16.76 18.89
C THR A 103 40.54 17.92 19.06
N THR A 104 39.38 17.54 19.62
CA THR A 104 38.73 18.07 20.85
C THR A 104 38.37 19.56 20.93
N THR A 105 37.07 19.87 21.12
CA THR A 105 36.59 20.77 22.19
C THR A 105 35.11 20.52 22.48
N THR A 106 34.84 19.96 23.66
CA THR A 106 33.54 19.94 24.34
C THR A 106 33.33 21.29 25.02
N THR A 107 32.15 21.90 24.87
CA THR A 107 31.70 22.99 25.75
C THR A 107 30.26 22.74 26.17
N ASP A 108 30.12 22.09 27.32
CA ASP A 108 28.93 22.16 28.16
C ASP A 108 28.74 23.60 28.65
N THR A 109 27.52 24.12 28.53
CA THR A 109 27.09 25.31 29.28
C THR A 109 25.84 24.97 30.08
N THR A 110 26.07 24.41 31.27
CA THR A 110 25.09 24.33 32.35
C THR A 110 24.85 25.73 32.91
N THR A 111 23.63 26.25 32.83
CA THR A 111 23.22 27.43 33.60
C THR A 111 22.18 27.02 34.63
N THR A 112 22.66 26.81 35.85
CA THR A 112 21.86 26.74 37.08
C THR A 112 21.54 28.17 37.53
N SER A 113 20.26 28.49 37.71
CA SER A 113 19.84 29.64 38.50
C SER A 113 18.77 29.24 39.51
N THR A 114 19.10 29.55 40.76
CA THR A 114 18.40 29.23 42.00
C THR A 114 17.33 30.27 42.33
N SER A 115 16.18 29.76 42.77
CA SER A 115 15.15 30.27 43.69
C SER A 115 14.93 31.79 43.87
N THR A 116 13.66 32.20 43.79
CA THR A 116 13.07 33.04 44.85
C THR A 116 11.56 32.83 44.96
N THR A 117 11.15 32.36 46.14
CA THR A 117 9.77 32.19 46.59
C THR A 117 9.17 33.54 46.94
N THR A 118 8.01 33.88 46.39
CA THR A 118 7.11 34.87 47.01
C THR A 118 5.66 34.45 46.80
N THR A 119 4.98 34.20 47.91
CA THR A 119 3.56 33.86 48.01
C THR A 119 2.74 35.14 48.09
N SER A 120 1.71 35.30 47.26
CA SER A 120 0.52 36.12 47.56
C SER A 120 -0.67 35.73 46.68
N GLU A 121 -1.84 35.88 47.27
CA GLU A 121 -3.13 35.26 47.01
C GLU A 121 -3.99 35.88 45.89
N THR A 122 -4.87 35.02 45.34
CA THR A 122 -6.23 35.24 44.84
C THR A 122 -6.46 35.98 43.51
N GLY A 123 -6.82 35.17 42.51
CA GLY A 123 -8.06 35.33 41.76
C GLY A 123 -7.94 35.84 40.33
N GLU A 124 -7.71 34.95 39.35
CA GLU A 124 -8.13 35.21 37.97
C GLU A 124 -8.13 33.93 37.11
N THR A 125 -9.20 33.82 36.34
CA THR A 125 -9.48 33.01 35.15
C THR A 125 -8.31 32.18 34.60
N THR A 126 -8.44 30.86 34.64
CA THR A 126 -7.63 29.91 33.84
C THR A 126 -7.93 30.07 32.36
N THR A 127 -7.30 31.06 31.74
CA THR A 127 -6.88 30.99 30.33
C THR A 127 -5.53 30.28 30.32
N ASP A 128 -5.58 28.98 30.05
CA ASP A 128 -4.40 28.15 29.81
C ASP A 128 -3.80 28.53 28.45
N SER A 129 -3.07 29.65 28.42
CA SER A 129 -2.22 30.03 27.30
C SER A 129 -0.83 29.44 27.56
N THR A 130 -0.67 28.13 27.42
CA THR A 130 0.64 27.55 27.13
C THR A 130 1.05 27.99 25.73
N THR A 131 1.80 29.08 25.67
CA THR A 131 2.64 29.49 24.54
C THR A 131 3.87 28.56 24.45
N GLY A 132 3.62 27.24 24.43
CA GLY A 132 4.62 26.27 24.03
C GLY A 132 4.86 26.43 22.54
N GLU A 133 6.12 26.32 22.10
CA GLU A 133 6.37 26.10 20.67
C GLU A 133 5.55 24.88 20.24
N PRO A 134 4.90 24.94 19.06
CA PRO A 134 4.17 23.78 18.55
C PRO A 134 5.14 22.60 18.46
N GLU A 135 4.68 21.44 18.91
CA GLU A 135 5.45 20.20 18.80
C GLU A 135 5.90 20.03 17.34
N PRO A 136 7.19 19.74 17.08
CA PRO A 136 7.65 19.46 15.74
C PRO A 136 6.77 18.40 15.09
N CYS A 137 6.29 18.71 13.88
CA CYS A 137 5.42 17.81 13.13
C CYS A 137 4.06 17.54 13.82
N ALA A 138 3.52 18.45 14.64
CA ALA A 138 2.14 18.31 15.13
C ALA A 138 1.11 18.13 13.99
N CYS A 139 0.07 17.34 14.24
CA CYS A 139 -1.07 17.20 13.34
C CYS A 139 -1.90 18.50 13.35
N PRO A 140 -2.12 19.12 12.18
CA PRO A 140 -2.91 20.34 12.10
C PRO A 140 -4.40 20.01 12.20
N ASP A 141 -5.16 20.93 12.78
CA ASP A 141 -6.62 20.94 12.69
C ASP A 141 -7.00 21.62 11.36
N ILE A 142 -7.46 20.82 10.40
CA ILE A 142 -7.82 21.25 9.05
C ILE A 142 -9.26 20.84 8.72
N GLU A 143 -9.89 21.54 7.77
CA GLU A 143 -11.32 21.37 7.46
C GLU A 143 -11.71 19.95 7.06
N VAL A 144 -10.83 19.24 6.36
CA VAL A 144 -10.99 17.82 6.05
C VAL A 144 -10.13 17.04 7.03
N PRO A 145 -10.70 16.44 8.10
CA PRO A 145 -9.90 15.87 9.17
C PRO A 145 -9.02 14.72 8.66
N LEU A 146 -7.91 14.49 9.36
CA LEU A 146 -6.93 13.47 8.98
C LEU A 146 -7.10 12.15 9.75
N ASP A 147 -8.04 12.12 10.70
CA ASP A 147 -8.18 11.12 11.75
C ASP A 147 -9.55 10.44 11.82
N ASP A 148 -10.49 10.78 10.94
CA ASP A 148 -11.86 10.24 10.88
C ASP A 148 -12.13 9.37 9.63
N GLY A 149 -11.11 9.10 8.79
CA GLY A 149 -11.27 8.20 7.65
C GLY A 149 -10.02 7.97 6.83
N ILE A 150 -10.21 7.25 5.71
CA ILE A 150 -9.18 6.83 4.78
C ILE A 150 -9.35 7.60 3.48
N PHE A 151 -8.30 8.24 2.98
CA PHE A 151 -8.33 8.83 1.66
C PHE A 151 -8.13 7.74 0.62
N VAL A 152 -8.96 7.73 -0.42
CA VAL A 152 -8.88 6.77 -1.52
C VAL A 152 -8.86 7.50 -2.85
N LEU A 153 -8.11 6.96 -3.80
CA LEU A 153 -7.80 7.55 -5.08
C LEU A 153 -8.38 6.69 -6.20
N SER A 154 -9.14 7.30 -7.10
CA SER A 154 -9.56 6.64 -8.34
C SER A 154 -8.49 6.69 -9.42
N ASP A 155 -8.56 5.75 -10.37
CA ASP A 155 -7.75 5.73 -11.60
C ASP A 155 -7.94 6.98 -12.48
N ASP A 156 -9.16 7.53 -12.46
CA ASP A 156 -9.58 8.76 -13.15
C ASP A 156 -9.14 10.06 -12.45
N ALA A 157 -8.24 9.97 -11.46
CA ALA A 157 -7.70 11.11 -10.70
C ALA A 157 -8.78 11.89 -9.91
N GLU A 158 -9.67 11.18 -9.25
CA GLU A 158 -10.59 11.73 -8.27
C GLU A 158 -10.13 11.35 -6.86
N LEU A 159 -10.14 12.33 -5.95
CA LEU A 159 -9.88 12.08 -4.54
C LEU A 159 -11.21 11.88 -3.80
N TRP A 160 -11.26 10.81 -3.03
CA TRP A 160 -12.39 10.42 -2.21
C TRP A 160 -11.93 10.15 -0.79
N LYS A 161 -12.90 10.09 0.12
CA LYS A 161 -12.70 9.67 1.49
C LYS A 161 -13.68 8.57 1.85
N TYR A 162 -13.14 7.45 2.31
CA TYR A 162 -13.88 6.34 2.89
C TYR A 162 -13.95 6.50 4.41
N PHE A 163 -15.14 6.35 4.97
CA PHE A 163 -15.40 6.44 6.39
C PHE A 163 -15.71 5.04 6.93
N PRO A 164 -14.77 4.38 7.64
CA PRO A 164 -14.97 3.03 8.14
C PRO A 164 -16.18 2.88 9.08
N GLU A 165 -16.41 3.85 9.96
CA GLU A 165 -17.51 3.81 10.95
C GLU A 165 -18.89 3.66 10.28
N THR A 166 -19.09 4.34 9.15
CA THR A 166 -20.36 4.35 8.42
C THR A 166 -20.32 3.54 7.14
N ASN A 167 -19.19 2.91 6.82
CA ASN A 167 -18.92 2.21 5.56
C ASN A 167 -19.38 3.00 4.33
N SER A 168 -18.96 4.26 4.23
CA SER A 168 -19.45 5.19 3.19
C SER A 168 -18.34 5.97 2.52
N PHE A 169 -18.55 6.34 1.26
CA PHE A 169 -17.62 7.13 0.46
C PHE A 169 -18.15 8.55 0.25
N THR A 170 -17.25 9.53 0.34
CA THR A 170 -17.51 10.92 -0.06
C THR A 170 -16.47 11.38 -1.07
N MET A 171 -16.92 11.86 -2.22
CA MET A 171 -16.04 12.47 -3.21
C MET A 171 -15.59 13.85 -2.70
N LEU A 172 -14.28 14.07 -2.63
CA LEU A 172 -13.71 15.40 -2.35
C LEU A 172 -13.60 16.22 -3.64
N GLY A 173 -13.29 15.56 -4.75
CA GLY A 173 -13.39 16.11 -6.11
C GLY A 173 -12.35 15.57 -7.07
N ALA A 174 -12.42 16.01 -8.32
CA ALA A 174 -11.39 15.72 -9.32
C ALA A 174 -10.12 16.52 -9.03
N ILE A 175 -8.97 15.86 -9.13
CA ILE A 175 -7.68 16.45 -8.80
C ILE A 175 -7.23 17.44 -9.89
N GLY A 176 -6.79 18.63 -9.49
CA GLY A 176 -6.41 19.74 -10.36
C GLY A 176 -5.07 19.60 -11.10
N CYS A 177 -4.46 18.42 -11.16
CA CYS A 177 -3.11 18.23 -11.72
C CYS A 177 -3.06 18.28 -13.26
N GLY A 178 -4.20 18.24 -13.95
CA GLY A 178 -4.26 18.16 -15.42
C GLY A 178 -3.73 16.83 -15.99
N MET A 179 -3.68 15.80 -15.15
CA MET A 179 -3.23 14.45 -15.47
C MET A 179 -4.28 13.43 -15.02
N THR A 180 -4.32 12.29 -15.70
CA THR A 180 -5.15 11.12 -15.38
C THR A 180 -4.24 9.90 -15.28
N ASN A 181 -4.79 8.72 -14.98
CA ASN A 181 -4.04 7.45 -14.83
C ASN A 181 -3.13 7.48 -13.61
N THR A 182 -3.74 7.56 -12.44
CA THR A 182 -3.04 7.45 -11.16
C THR A 182 -2.49 6.03 -10.93
N PHE A 183 -1.48 5.90 -10.07
CA PHE A 183 -0.85 4.62 -9.75
C PHE A 183 -0.94 4.27 -8.25
N SER A 184 -0.54 5.18 -7.37
CA SER A 184 -0.60 5.01 -5.92
C SER A 184 -0.67 6.37 -5.22
N MET A 185 -1.03 6.37 -3.94
CA MET A 185 -1.20 7.58 -3.13
C MET A 185 -0.72 7.37 -1.69
N ALA A 186 -0.11 8.40 -1.12
CA ALA A 186 0.13 8.53 0.32
C ALA A 186 -0.37 9.90 0.82
N VAL A 187 -0.82 10.02 2.07
CA VAL A 187 -1.27 11.31 2.63
C VAL A 187 -0.33 11.75 3.74
N ASP A 188 0.21 12.97 3.63
CA ASP A 188 1.10 13.52 4.66
C ASP A 188 0.32 14.13 5.83
N ARG A 189 1.01 14.33 6.95
CA ARG A 189 0.43 14.95 8.16
C ARG A 189 -0.05 16.38 7.98
N LEU A 190 0.30 17.05 6.89
CA LEU A 190 -0.12 18.42 6.61
C LEU A 190 -1.38 18.47 5.74
N GLY A 191 -1.96 17.31 5.40
CA GLY A 191 -3.14 17.23 4.55
C GLY A 191 -2.84 17.37 3.08
N TYR A 192 -1.66 16.93 2.63
CA TYR A 192 -1.42 16.73 1.20
C TYR A 192 -1.47 15.26 0.83
N ALA A 193 -2.29 14.92 -0.16
CA ALA A 193 -2.19 13.67 -0.88
C ALA A 193 -1.04 13.76 -1.89
N TRP A 194 -0.05 12.88 -1.74
CA TRP A 194 1.03 12.68 -2.69
C TRP A 194 0.58 11.59 -3.64
N VAL A 195 0.39 11.94 -4.91
CA VAL A 195 -0.18 11.07 -5.93
C VAL A 195 0.87 10.75 -6.97
N GLN A 196 1.11 9.46 -7.21
CA GLN A 196 1.92 9.00 -8.34
C GLN A 196 1.03 8.83 -9.57
N PHE A 197 1.50 9.34 -10.71
CA PHE A 197 0.86 9.13 -12.01
C PHE A 197 1.61 8.08 -12.82
N ASN A 198 0.85 7.12 -13.35
CA ASN A 198 1.38 6.06 -14.18
C ASN A 198 1.89 6.60 -15.54
N GLY A 199 2.83 5.91 -16.16
CA GLY A 199 3.42 6.28 -17.45
C GLY A 199 4.49 7.38 -17.36
N THR A 200 4.37 8.33 -16.44
CA THR A 200 5.39 9.37 -16.20
C THR A 200 6.22 9.10 -14.95
N GLY A 201 5.65 8.44 -13.94
CA GLY A 201 6.29 8.22 -12.63
C GLY A 201 6.40 9.49 -11.79
N GLU A 202 5.71 10.57 -12.20
CA GLU A 202 5.69 11.84 -11.48
C GLU A 202 4.90 11.72 -10.18
N LEU A 203 5.41 12.38 -9.13
CA LEU A 203 4.66 12.63 -7.90
C LEU A 203 4.09 14.05 -7.91
N ARG A 204 2.84 14.21 -7.51
CA ARG A 204 2.19 15.50 -7.30
C ARG A 204 1.66 15.61 -5.88
N LYS A 205 1.69 16.82 -5.31
CA LYS A 205 1.04 17.12 -4.03
C LYS A 205 -0.31 17.76 -4.29
N VAL A 206 -1.35 17.23 -3.67
CA VAL A 206 -2.74 17.69 -3.78
C VAL A 206 -3.23 18.06 -2.39
N ASP A 207 -3.74 19.28 -2.21
CA ASP A 207 -4.36 19.67 -0.94
C ASP A 207 -5.70 18.95 -0.75
N VAL A 208 -5.86 18.19 0.34
CA VAL A 208 -7.09 17.42 0.58
C VAL A 208 -8.30 18.31 0.90
N THR A 209 -8.07 19.55 1.34
CA THR A 209 -9.12 20.56 1.58
C THR A 209 -9.49 21.33 0.31
N ASN A 210 -8.60 21.34 -0.69
CA ASN A 210 -8.83 21.96 -1.99
C ASN A 210 -8.14 21.15 -3.09
N VAL A 211 -8.82 20.12 -3.58
CA VAL A 211 -8.26 19.15 -4.54
C VAL A 211 -7.88 19.76 -5.90
N ALA A 212 -8.32 20.99 -6.19
CA ALA A 212 -7.87 21.75 -7.35
C ALA A 212 -6.45 22.33 -7.18
N ASP A 213 -5.96 22.49 -5.95
CA ASP A 213 -4.60 22.88 -5.64
C ASP A 213 -3.68 21.67 -5.75
N CYS A 214 -3.08 21.53 -6.93
CA CYS A 214 -2.08 20.53 -7.22
C CYS A 214 -0.75 21.19 -7.58
N SER A 215 0.32 20.74 -6.91
CA SER A 215 1.67 21.27 -7.08
C SER A 215 2.70 20.18 -7.37
N ASP A 216 3.77 20.58 -8.03
CA ASP A 216 4.97 19.76 -8.20
C ASP A 216 5.86 19.88 -6.97
N PRO A 217 6.10 18.81 -6.20
CA PRO A 217 7.07 18.86 -5.11
C PRO A 217 8.52 18.97 -5.65
N GLY A 218 8.78 18.61 -6.91
CA GLY A 218 10.11 18.55 -7.51
C GLY A 218 10.71 17.13 -7.53
N PHE A 219 9.88 16.10 -7.35
CA PHE A 219 10.35 14.71 -7.38
C PHE A 219 10.79 14.36 -8.80
N VAL A 220 11.99 13.81 -8.94
CA VAL A 220 12.51 13.35 -10.24
C VAL A 220 12.12 11.87 -10.44
N PRO A 221 11.34 11.52 -11.47
CA PRO A 221 10.99 10.13 -11.76
C PRO A 221 12.22 9.29 -12.16
N GLY A 222 12.17 7.97 -11.95
CA GLY A 222 13.21 7.05 -12.41
C GLY A 222 14.47 7.00 -11.53
N GLN A 223 14.45 7.64 -10.34
CA GLN A 223 15.55 7.58 -9.39
C GLN A 223 15.89 6.13 -9.04
N ASN A 224 17.19 5.78 -9.11
CA ASN A 224 17.69 4.42 -8.88
C ASN A 224 17.01 3.32 -9.73
N GLY A 225 16.49 3.68 -10.90
CA GLY A 225 15.75 2.77 -11.78
C GLY A 225 14.36 2.39 -11.27
N VAL A 226 13.80 3.16 -10.32
CA VAL A 226 12.45 2.97 -9.81
C VAL A 226 11.48 3.88 -10.55
N THR A 227 10.48 3.30 -11.20
CA THR A 227 9.45 4.03 -11.96
C THR A 227 8.15 4.13 -11.19
N ASN A 228 7.57 2.99 -10.82
CA ASN A 228 6.29 2.90 -10.11
C ASN A 228 6.49 2.22 -8.75
N PHE A 229 5.71 2.65 -7.76
CA PHE A 229 5.76 2.08 -6.43
C PHE A 229 4.46 2.35 -5.67
N GLY A 230 3.98 1.35 -4.93
CA GLY A 230 2.99 1.58 -3.89
C GLY A 230 3.64 2.32 -2.72
N MET A 231 2.94 3.24 -2.07
CA MET A 231 3.55 4.12 -1.06
C MET A 231 2.65 4.49 0.12
N ALA A 232 3.30 4.80 1.25
CA ALA A 232 2.67 5.38 2.42
C ALA A 232 3.62 6.34 3.15
N PHE A 233 3.04 7.31 3.87
CA PHE A 233 3.75 7.99 4.93
C PHE A 233 3.79 7.12 6.19
N VAL A 234 4.94 7.06 6.83
CA VAL A 234 5.14 6.35 8.09
C VAL A 234 5.90 7.27 9.04
N SER A 235 5.43 7.39 10.28
CA SER A 235 6.13 8.18 11.29
C SER A 235 7.48 7.54 11.62
N ASN A 236 8.46 8.37 11.98
CA ASN A 236 9.78 7.89 12.36
C ASN A 236 9.66 6.97 13.58
N SER A 237 8.88 7.36 14.59
CA SER A 237 8.51 6.53 15.75
C SER A 237 7.34 7.15 16.52
N ASP A 238 6.92 6.49 17.61
CA ASP A 238 6.00 7.10 18.58
C ASP A 238 6.56 8.38 19.25
N SER A 239 7.88 8.49 19.39
CA SER A 239 8.54 9.66 20.02
C SER A 239 9.03 10.73 19.04
N ASP A 240 9.20 10.36 17.78
CA ASP A 240 9.57 11.27 16.69
C ASP A 240 8.47 11.17 15.66
N LYS A 241 7.53 12.09 15.76
CA LYS A 241 6.34 12.02 14.96
C LYS A 241 6.62 12.30 13.49
N CYS A 242 7.68 13.00 13.09
CA CYS A 242 7.90 13.35 11.69
C CYS A 242 7.91 12.12 10.76
N ASP A 243 7.46 12.29 9.51
CA ASP A 243 7.23 11.16 8.61
C ASP A 243 8.24 11.08 7.47
N ARG A 244 8.34 9.88 6.90
CA ARG A 244 8.97 9.62 5.61
C ARG A 244 8.03 8.82 4.74
N ILE A 245 8.22 8.92 3.42
CA ILE A 245 7.54 8.03 2.48
C ILE A 245 8.32 6.71 2.45
N TYR A 246 7.61 5.60 2.53
CA TYR A 246 8.11 4.28 2.24
C TYR A 246 7.34 3.70 1.06
N GLY A 247 7.94 2.75 0.35
CA GLY A 247 7.27 2.12 -0.78
C GLY A 247 7.81 0.75 -1.17
N ASN A 248 7.07 0.08 -2.05
CA ASN A 248 7.46 -1.16 -2.71
C ASN A 248 7.38 -0.96 -4.22
N THR A 249 8.45 -1.31 -4.92
CA THR A 249 8.56 -1.07 -6.35
C THR A 249 7.74 -2.05 -7.18
N TYR A 250 7.20 -1.54 -8.28
CA TYR A 250 6.67 -2.35 -9.37
C TYR A 250 7.57 -2.21 -10.62
N SER A 251 7.90 -3.35 -11.24
CA SER A 251 8.77 -3.43 -12.41
C SER A 251 8.14 -2.86 -13.67
N GLY A 252 6.80 -2.74 -13.71
CA GLY A 252 6.06 -2.31 -14.90
C GLY A 252 5.89 -3.41 -15.95
N PHE A 253 6.33 -4.64 -15.67
CA PHE A 253 6.26 -5.75 -16.61
C PHE A 253 5.35 -6.88 -16.09
N GLY A 254 4.34 -7.23 -16.88
CA GLY A 254 3.43 -8.34 -16.55
C GLY A 254 2.33 -7.91 -15.59
N GLY A 255 1.77 -8.88 -14.85
CA GLY A 255 0.93 -8.60 -13.69
C GLY A 255 1.77 -8.62 -12.42
N TYR A 256 1.14 -8.27 -11.29
CA TYR A 256 1.75 -8.37 -9.97
C TYR A 256 2.25 -9.79 -9.71
N SER A 257 3.42 -9.91 -9.09
CA SER A 257 4.01 -11.23 -8.86
C SER A 257 4.65 -11.35 -7.49
N GLU A 258 4.83 -12.59 -7.07
CA GLU A 258 5.42 -12.95 -5.78
C GLU A 258 6.59 -13.90 -5.99
N GLY A 259 7.69 -13.63 -5.31
CA GLY A 259 8.87 -14.48 -5.33
C GLY A 259 10.04 -13.85 -4.57
N PRO A 260 11.09 -14.65 -4.25
CA PRO A 260 12.24 -14.14 -3.51
C PRO A 260 12.87 -12.92 -4.17
N ASN A 261 12.95 -11.81 -3.44
CA ASN A 261 13.55 -10.54 -3.90
C ASN A 261 12.93 -9.96 -5.19
N ALA A 262 11.63 -10.17 -5.40
CA ALA A 262 10.92 -9.70 -6.59
C ALA A 262 10.86 -8.16 -6.69
N GLY A 263 10.78 -7.46 -5.55
CA GLY A 263 10.74 -5.99 -5.48
C GLY A 263 11.85 -5.40 -4.61
N ASP A 264 11.96 -4.08 -4.67
CA ASP A 264 12.76 -3.28 -3.75
C ASP A 264 11.84 -2.59 -2.71
N PHE A 265 12.28 -2.57 -1.46
CA PHE A 265 11.71 -1.69 -0.44
C PHE A 265 12.46 -0.36 -0.48
N ILE A 266 11.73 0.75 -0.56
CA ILE A 266 12.29 2.09 -0.76
C ILE A 266 11.86 3.05 0.34
N THR A 267 12.61 4.14 0.49
CA THR A 267 12.20 5.33 1.21
C THR A 267 12.47 6.58 0.38
N ILE A 268 11.68 7.62 0.60
CA ILE A 268 11.88 8.97 0.04
C ILE A 268 11.83 9.96 1.21
N ASP A 269 12.83 10.84 1.30
CA ASP A 269 12.76 11.98 2.21
C ASP A 269 11.81 13.03 1.62
N PRO A 270 10.75 13.45 2.34
CA PRO A 270 9.81 14.43 1.80
C PRO A 270 10.41 15.83 1.61
N ASN A 271 11.58 16.13 2.20
CA ASN A 271 12.23 17.44 2.09
C ASN A 271 13.15 17.57 0.87
N ASP A 272 13.95 16.54 0.59
CA ASP A 272 14.91 16.56 -0.53
C ASP A 272 14.49 15.68 -1.72
N LEU A 273 13.47 14.85 -1.53
CA LEU A 273 12.86 13.97 -2.54
C LEU A 273 13.83 12.91 -3.08
N ALA A 274 14.90 12.62 -2.34
CA ALA A 274 15.85 11.58 -2.67
C ALA A 274 15.28 10.20 -2.32
N LEU A 275 15.15 9.37 -3.36
CA LEU A 275 14.78 7.97 -3.21
C LEU A 275 16.01 7.14 -2.82
N SER A 276 15.85 6.26 -1.83
CA SER A 276 16.84 5.24 -1.45
C SER A 276 16.22 3.85 -1.45
N LYS A 277 16.97 2.84 -1.92
CA LYS A 277 16.60 1.43 -1.77
C LYS A 277 17.16 0.92 -0.45
N LEU A 278 16.29 0.42 0.41
CA LEU A 278 16.64 -0.06 1.75
C LEU A 278 16.91 -1.56 1.77
N GLY A 279 16.17 -2.30 0.95
CA GLY A 279 16.38 -3.73 0.78
C GLY A 279 15.41 -4.34 -0.22
N LYS A 280 15.19 -5.65 -0.10
CA LYS A 280 14.38 -6.44 -1.03
C LYS A 280 13.09 -6.90 -0.37
N THR A 281 12.02 -6.93 -1.16
CA THR A 281 10.74 -7.54 -0.79
C THR A 281 10.45 -8.74 -1.67
N ASN A 282 9.46 -9.55 -1.30
CA ASN A 282 9.05 -10.70 -2.10
C ASN A 282 7.92 -10.39 -3.10
N PHE A 283 7.63 -9.10 -3.34
CA PHE A 283 6.52 -8.67 -4.19
C PHE A 283 7.03 -7.76 -5.29
N ASP A 284 6.72 -8.08 -6.54
CA ASP A 284 6.85 -7.15 -7.66
C ASP A 284 5.52 -6.45 -7.86
N GLY A 285 5.42 -5.25 -7.28
CA GLY A 285 4.17 -4.51 -7.12
C GLY A 285 3.38 -4.95 -5.88
N ALA A 286 3.36 -4.04 -4.91
CA ALA A 286 2.57 -4.13 -3.69
C ALA A 286 2.29 -2.71 -3.20
N GLU A 287 1.21 -2.55 -2.44
CA GLU A 287 0.85 -1.28 -1.83
C GLU A 287 1.39 -1.23 -0.40
N LEU A 288 1.54 -0.01 0.13
CA LEU A 288 1.98 0.21 1.51
C LEU A 288 0.92 0.99 2.29
N THR A 289 0.93 0.76 3.60
CA THR A 289 0.30 1.65 4.57
C THR A 289 1.22 1.84 5.78
N GLY A 290 1.05 2.94 6.49
CA GLY A 290 1.90 3.35 7.59
C GLY A 290 1.10 3.86 8.77
N THR A 291 1.72 3.89 9.94
CA THR A 291 1.05 4.26 11.19
C THR A 291 1.78 5.38 11.93
N GLY A 292 1.07 6.09 12.81
CA GLY A 292 1.61 7.15 13.66
C GLY A 292 2.54 6.70 14.79
N ASP A 293 2.56 5.40 15.09
CA ASP A 293 3.55 4.76 15.99
C ASP A 293 4.78 4.24 15.21
N GLY A 294 4.78 4.36 13.89
CA GLY A 294 5.93 4.12 13.03
C GLY A 294 6.09 2.67 12.56
N ARG A 295 4.99 1.94 12.39
CA ARG A 295 4.97 0.63 11.71
C ARG A 295 4.66 0.82 10.22
N ALA A 296 5.25 -0.03 9.39
CA ALA A 296 5.02 -0.05 7.95
C ALA A 296 4.49 -1.42 7.56
N PHE A 297 3.45 -1.44 6.73
CA PHE A 297 2.84 -2.68 6.26
C PHE A 297 2.82 -2.71 4.74
N ILE A 298 2.92 -3.91 4.18
CA ILE A 298 2.87 -4.19 2.75
C ILE A 298 1.68 -5.12 2.49
N PHE A 299 0.89 -4.80 1.47
CA PHE A 299 -0.16 -5.68 0.95
C PHE A 299 0.16 -6.06 -0.49
N GLY A 300 0.22 -7.37 -0.76
CA GLY A 300 0.50 -7.89 -2.08
C GLY A 300 0.58 -9.41 -2.14
N GLY A 301 1.06 -9.92 -3.28
CA GLY A 301 1.29 -11.34 -3.49
C GLY A 301 0.20 -12.05 -4.30
N GLN A 302 0.35 -13.36 -4.44
CA GLN A 302 -0.60 -14.22 -5.17
C GLN A 302 -1.51 -14.97 -4.21
N PHE A 303 -2.67 -15.47 -4.66
CA PHE A 303 -3.66 -16.14 -3.80
C PHE A 303 -3.07 -17.18 -2.82
N PRO A 304 -3.32 -17.04 -1.49
CA PRO A 304 -3.95 -15.88 -0.84
C PRO A 304 -3.02 -14.67 -0.79
N SER A 305 -3.55 -13.46 -0.99
CA SER A 305 -2.78 -12.22 -0.77
C SER A 305 -2.25 -12.14 0.67
N LYS A 306 -1.21 -11.35 0.90
CA LYS A 306 -0.52 -11.27 2.20
C LYS A 306 -0.53 -9.85 2.73
N LEU A 307 -0.75 -9.74 4.04
CA LEU A 307 -0.37 -8.58 4.84
C LEU A 307 0.98 -8.87 5.48
N VAL A 308 1.94 -7.95 5.35
CA VAL A 308 3.30 -8.11 5.87
C VAL A 308 3.66 -6.87 6.69
N GLU A 309 4.01 -7.04 7.97
CA GLU A 309 4.69 -5.99 8.71
C GLU A 309 6.15 -5.96 8.27
N ALA A 310 6.65 -4.79 7.87
CA ALA A 310 7.98 -4.61 7.35
C ALA A 310 8.88 -3.85 8.32
N ASP A 311 10.11 -4.33 8.46
CA ASP A 311 11.19 -3.58 9.10
C ASP A 311 11.51 -2.35 8.23
N LYS A 312 11.32 -1.14 8.76
CA LYS A 312 11.47 0.09 7.97
C LYS A 312 12.89 0.34 7.50
N ASP A 313 13.90 -0.19 8.19
CA ASP A 313 15.30 0.07 7.84
C ASP A 313 15.79 -0.86 6.71
N THR A 314 15.17 -2.02 6.55
CA THR A 314 15.66 -3.08 5.66
C THR A 314 14.62 -3.61 4.66
N GLY A 315 13.34 -3.36 4.90
CA GLY A 315 12.23 -3.96 4.15
C GLY A 315 12.02 -5.45 4.43
N ALA A 316 12.71 -6.03 5.42
CA ALA A 316 12.53 -7.42 5.79
C ALA A 316 11.15 -7.63 6.44
N ALA A 317 10.53 -8.79 6.16
CA ALA A 317 9.29 -9.16 6.81
C ALA A 317 9.53 -9.44 8.31
N LEU A 318 8.82 -8.72 9.17
CA LEU A 318 8.74 -8.96 10.61
C LEU A 318 7.65 -9.97 10.93
N ASP A 319 6.49 -9.82 10.28
CA ASP A 319 5.38 -10.76 10.35
C ASP A 319 4.71 -10.90 8.97
N VAL A 320 4.08 -12.05 8.72
CA VAL A 320 3.41 -12.36 7.46
C VAL A 320 2.09 -13.07 7.77
N LEU A 321 0.99 -12.40 7.44
CA LEU A 321 -0.37 -12.92 7.57
C LEU A 321 -0.96 -13.24 6.19
N PRO A 322 -1.19 -14.52 5.86
CA PRO A 322 -1.96 -14.91 4.68
C PRO A 322 -3.45 -14.53 4.86
N LEU A 323 -4.00 -13.77 3.92
CA LEU A 323 -5.38 -13.30 3.92
C LEU A 323 -6.24 -14.29 3.12
N ASN A 324 -6.62 -15.40 3.77
CA ASN A 324 -7.40 -16.44 3.12
C ASN A 324 -8.74 -15.89 2.61
N GLY A 325 -9.01 -16.09 1.32
CA GLY A 325 -10.25 -15.59 0.68
C GLY A 325 -10.12 -14.20 0.07
N LEU A 326 -8.99 -13.50 0.28
CA LEU A 326 -8.69 -12.24 -0.43
C LEU A 326 -7.68 -12.48 -1.55
N GLU A 327 -8.04 -12.01 -2.73
CA GLU A 327 -7.26 -12.11 -3.96
C GLU A 327 -7.03 -10.72 -4.55
N ILE A 328 -5.88 -10.54 -5.20
CA ILE A 328 -5.61 -9.40 -6.07
C ILE A 328 -5.74 -9.92 -7.50
N ASN A 329 -6.83 -9.59 -8.20
CA ASN A 329 -7.23 -10.25 -9.44
C ASN A 329 -6.62 -9.61 -10.71
N ASN A 330 -5.31 -9.35 -10.71
CA ASN A 330 -4.61 -8.57 -11.75
C ASN A 330 -5.17 -7.15 -12.01
N GLY A 331 -6.19 -6.70 -11.25
CA GLY A 331 -6.77 -5.38 -11.35
C GLY A 331 -6.14 -4.37 -10.37
N ALA A 332 -6.89 -3.32 -10.07
CA ALA A 332 -6.49 -2.31 -9.12
C ALA A 332 -6.59 -2.84 -7.70
N PHE A 333 -5.62 -2.49 -6.86
CA PHE A 333 -5.72 -2.73 -5.43
C PHE A 333 -5.04 -1.63 -4.65
N ALA A 334 -5.54 -1.38 -3.45
CA ALA A 334 -4.96 -0.52 -2.44
C ALA A 334 -5.34 -1.04 -1.06
N PHE A 335 -4.69 -0.54 -0.02
CA PHE A 335 -5.13 -0.81 1.35
C PHE A 335 -4.66 0.29 2.29
N ALA A 336 -5.31 0.38 3.45
CA ALA A 336 -4.93 1.31 4.48
C ALA A 336 -5.11 0.70 5.88
N PHE A 337 -4.23 1.08 6.78
CA PHE A 337 -4.40 0.88 8.20
C PHE A 337 -5.24 2.03 8.77
N PHE A 338 -6.20 1.76 9.63
CA PHE A 338 -6.97 2.80 10.33
C PHE A 338 -7.52 2.27 11.65
N ALA A 339 -7.28 3.01 12.74
CA ALA A 339 -7.86 2.74 14.06
C ALA A 339 -7.63 1.31 14.60
N GLY A 340 -6.50 0.68 14.28
CA GLY A 340 -6.18 -0.69 14.72
C GLY A 340 -6.35 -1.76 13.64
N ASP A 341 -7.11 -1.44 12.59
CA ASP A 341 -7.55 -2.40 11.57
C ASP A 341 -6.99 -2.14 10.18
N PHE A 342 -7.20 -3.08 9.26
CA PHE A 342 -6.87 -2.92 7.86
C PHE A 342 -8.11 -2.95 6.96
N TYR A 343 -8.10 -2.08 5.96
CA TYR A 343 -9.12 -1.98 4.93
C TYR A 343 -8.46 -2.18 3.58
N PHE A 344 -8.89 -3.23 2.88
CA PHE A 344 -8.41 -3.62 1.57
C PHE A 344 -9.43 -3.17 0.53
N PHE A 345 -8.94 -2.50 -0.50
CA PHE A 345 -9.71 -2.07 -1.65
C PHE A 345 -9.19 -2.85 -2.85
N THR A 346 -9.95 -3.85 -3.30
CA THR A 346 -9.56 -4.73 -4.43
C THR A 346 -10.59 -4.61 -5.53
N ASP A 347 -10.25 -4.96 -6.77
CA ASP A 347 -11.21 -5.02 -7.85
C ASP A 347 -12.28 -6.11 -7.61
N SER A 348 -13.56 -5.76 -7.75
CA SER A 348 -14.67 -6.70 -7.52
C SER A 348 -14.77 -7.69 -8.68
N ASP A 349 -14.30 -8.94 -8.53
CA ASP A 349 -14.44 -9.99 -9.57
C ASP A 349 -13.88 -9.61 -10.97
N ASN A 350 -12.77 -8.86 -11.02
CA ASN A 350 -12.21 -8.26 -12.25
C ASN A 350 -13.09 -7.14 -12.85
N ASP A 351 -13.95 -6.51 -12.06
CA ASP A 351 -14.61 -5.26 -12.43
C ASP A 351 -13.57 -4.14 -12.52
N LEU A 352 -13.47 -3.54 -13.70
CA LEU A 352 -12.53 -2.47 -14.01
C LEU A 352 -13.06 -1.08 -13.64
N PHE A 353 -14.21 -1.00 -12.96
CA PHE A 353 -14.85 0.27 -12.60
C PHE A 353 -15.19 0.39 -11.11
N ASN A 354 -15.23 -0.73 -10.38
CA ASN A 354 -15.67 -0.76 -9.00
C ASN A 354 -14.74 -1.63 -8.16
N SER A 355 -14.47 -1.17 -6.93
CA SER A 355 -13.73 -1.95 -5.93
C SER A 355 -14.65 -2.57 -4.88
N GLU A 356 -14.20 -3.67 -4.30
CA GLU A 356 -14.69 -4.25 -3.06
C GLU A 356 -13.93 -3.64 -1.88
N VAL A 357 -14.61 -3.48 -0.73
CA VAL A 357 -13.97 -3.17 0.55
C VAL A 357 -14.02 -4.39 1.45
N THR A 358 -12.85 -4.92 1.78
CA THR A 358 -12.67 -5.97 2.77
C THR A 358 -11.99 -5.40 4.02
N HIS A 359 -12.53 -5.69 5.20
CA HIS A 359 -12.01 -5.28 6.50
C HIS A 359 -11.38 -6.47 7.22
N LEU A 360 -10.22 -6.23 7.84
CA LEU A 360 -9.57 -7.14 8.77
C LEU A 360 -9.58 -6.52 10.16
N ASP A 361 -10.30 -7.15 11.09
CA ASP A 361 -10.19 -6.89 12.53
C ASP A 361 -8.82 -7.39 13.00
N TYR A 362 -7.83 -6.50 12.99
CA TYR A 362 -6.44 -6.89 13.18
C TYR A 362 -6.02 -6.85 14.64
N ASP A 363 -6.61 -5.93 15.40
CA ASP A 363 -6.30 -5.75 16.81
C ASP A 363 -7.20 -6.56 17.75
N ASP A 364 -8.09 -7.40 17.21
CA ASP A 364 -9.00 -8.28 17.95
C ASP A 364 -9.92 -7.44 18.86
N SER A 365 -10.47 -6.36 18.30
CA SER A 365 -11.32 -5.39 19.03
C SER A 365 -12.58 -6.04 19.60
N ASP A 366 -13.10 -7.09 18.96
CA ASP A 366 -14.24 -7.87 19.45
C ASP A 366 -13.87 -8.94 20.51
N MET A 367 -12.56 -9.12 20.76
CA MET A 367 -11.96 -10.07 21.72
C MET A 367 -12.35 -11.53 21.47
N ASN A 368 -12.58 -11.92 20.21
CA ASN A 368 -12.88 -13.29 19.84
C ASN A 368 -11.62 -14.17 19.66
N GLY A 369 -10.43 -13.54 19.65
CA GLY A 369 -9.13 -14.19 19.54
C GLY A 369 -8.73 -14.56 18.11
N VAL A 370 -9.42 -14.02 17.10
CA VAL A 370 -9.25 -14.30 15.68
C VAL A 370 -9.21 -12.98 14.92
N GLN A 371 -8.29 -12.88 13.96
CA GLN A 371 -8.30 -11.75 13.02
C GLN A 371 -9.31 -12.04 11.91
N ASP A 372 -10.49 -11.47 12.02
CA ASP A 372 -11.61 -11.73 11.10
C ASP A 372 -11.51 -10.89 9.84
N LEU A 373 -11.63 -11.56 8.70
CA LEU A 373 -11.64 -10.93 7.38
C LEU A 373 -13.07 -10.92 6.82
N THR A 374 -13.64 -9.73 6.62
CA THR A 374 -15.04 -9.55 6.23
C THR A 374 -15.21 -8.58 5.07
N VAL A 375 -16.04 -8.95 4.09
CA VAL A 375 -16.42 -8.04 3.01
C VAL A 375 -17.46 -7.05 3.55
N LEU A 376 -17.14 -5.76 3.54
CA LEU A 376 -18.04 -4.68 3.97
C LEU A 376 -18.86 -4.11 2.82
N THR A 377 -18.24 -3.99 1.63
CA THR A 377 -18.86 -3.38 0.46
C THR A 377 -18.47 -4.16 -0.79
N GLU A 378 -19.42 -4.79 -1.47
CA GLU A 378 -19.15 -5.53 -2.72
C GLU A 378 -18.90 -4.61 -3.92
N ASN A 379 -19.42 -3.37 -3.89
CA ASN A 379 -19.38 -2.42 -5.01
C ASN A 379 -19.22 -0.98 -4.51
N ALA A 380 -17.99 -0.52 -4.37
CA ALA A 380 -17.64 0.87 -4.12
C ALA A 380 -17.95 1.74 -5.36
N PRO A 381 -18.20 3.05 -5.23
CA PRO A 381 -18.62 3.89 -6.35
C PRO A 381 -17.50 4.23 -7.37
N LEU A 382 -16.32 3.64 -7.21
CA LEU A 382 -15.10 3.90 -7.95
C LEU A 382 -14.20 2.66 -7.97
N LEU A 383 -13.26 2.61 -8.92
CA LEU A 383 -12.11 1.72 -8.88
C LEU A 383 -11.01 2.40 -8.06
N VAL A 384 -10.63 1.82 -6.93
CA VAL A 384 -9.59 2.36 -6.05
C VAL A 384 -8.22 1.83 -6.47
N VAL A 385 -7.31 2.74 -6.83
CA VAL A 385 -5.91 2.42 -7.19
C VAL A 385 -4.90 2.89 -6.14
N GLY A 386 -5.33 3.69 -5.18
CA GLY A 386 -4.48 4.15 -4.07
C GLY A 386 -5.31 4.42 -2.83
N ALA A 387 -4.74 4.14 -1.67
CA ALA A 387 -5.36 4.42 -0.39
C ALA A 387 -4.28 4.94 0.56
N GLY A 388 -4.58 6.03 1.25
CA GLY A 388 -3.63 6.70 2.13
C GLY A 388 -4.32 7.17 3.39
N VAL A 389 -3.66 6.94 4.51
CA VAL A 389 -3.95 7.59 5.77
C VAL A 389 -2.81 8.53 6.12
N SER A 390 -3.15 9.66 6.73
CA SER A 390 -2.16 10.45 7.43
C SER A 390 -1.72 9.67 8.67
N THR A 391 -0.47 9.84 9.08
CA THR A 391 0.02 9.30 10.36
C THR A 391 -0.59 10.00 11.58
N CYS A 392 -1.44 11.00 11.35
CA CYS A 392 -2.35 11.58 12.34
C CYS A 392 -3.57 10.69 12.65
N ALA A 393 -3.84 9.69 11.81
CA ALA A 393 -4.91 8.74 12.03
C ALA A 393 -4.67 7.93 13.31
N PRO A 394 -5.75 7.52 14.00
CA PRO A 394 -5.64 6.73 15.22
C PRO A 394 -4.97 5.38 14.97
N VAL A 395 -4.13 4.96 15.92
CA VAL A 395 -3.45 3.65 15.91
C VAL A 395 -4.16 2.58 16.74
N LEU A 396 -5.19 2.99 17.47
CA LEU A 396 -6.01 2.14 18.32
C LEU A 396 -7.49 2.39 17.96
N PRO A 397 -8.41 1.49 18.37
CA PRO A 397 -9.83 1.66 18.15
C PRO A 397 -10.34 2.97 18.74
N MET A 398 -11.29 3.59 18.04
CA MET A 398 -11.98 4.80 18.47
C MET A 398 -13.19 4.53 19.36
#